data_AF-A0A4Q3N0S6-F1
#
_entry.id   AF-A0A4Q3N0S6-F1
#
_cell.length_a   1.000
_cell.length_b   1.000
_cell.length_c   1.000
_cell.angle_alpha   90.00
_cell.angle_beta   90.00
_cell.angle_gamma   90.00
#
_symmetry.space_group_name_H-M   'P 1'
#
loop_
_entity.id
_entity.type
_entity.pdbx_description
1 polymer ?
#
loop_
_entity_poly.entity_id
_entity_poly.type
_entity_poly.pdbx_seq_one_letter_code
_entity_poly.pdbx_strand_id
1 'polypeptide(L)'
;THENVDLNRNFHDFSQPLPVNAAYREVHPLMVPAEWPPSQENEQAIARYLAEHGERAYQAAVSGGQYEYADGLFYGGRAPSWSNLAVREVLRAHGARAGRIAWIDVHTGLGPSGVGERIFAGRDDAACLARARAWWGGPQGKGITSIYDGTSTSALLTGLMFTSIYDECPQAEYTGMALEYGTVPVMETFQALRAEQWLRRHPEAPRETADAIRTQVLAAFYTDTDAWREQVLAQAREALVQAAEGLAA
;
A
#
# COMPACT_ATOMS: atom_id res chain seq x y z
N THR A 1 3.71 -10.35 3.18
CA THR A 1 4.25 -11.48 2.36
C THR A 1 4.79 -12.59 3.24
N HIS A 2 5.22 -13.73 2.67
CA HIS A 2 5.86 -14.82 3.42
C HIS A 2 7.19 -14.43 4.10
N GLU A 3 7.86 -13.38 3.62
CA GLU A 3 9.13 -12.85 4.15
C GLU A 3 8.92 -11.74 5.20
N ASN A 4 7.68 -11.42 5.55
CA ASN A 4 7.31 -10.21 6.29
C ASN A 4 7.78 -8.89 5.67
N VAL A 5 7.96 -8.89 4.34
CA VAL A 5 8.29 -7.69 3.58
C VAL A 5 7.03 -7.08 2.98
N ASP A 6 6.82 -5.79 3.20
CA ASP A 6 5.88 -4.99 2.42
C ASP A 6 6.48 -4.71 1.04
N LEU A 7 5.80 -5.21 0.01
CA LEU A 7 6.24 -5.07 -1.37
C LEU A 7 6.27 -3.61 -1.83
N ASN A 8 5.35 -2.77 -1.35
CA ASN A 8 5.31 -1.36 -1.69
C ASN A 8 6.32 -0.51 -0.90
N ARG A 9 7.22 -1.14 -0.16
CA ARG A 9 8.41 -0.53 0.46
C ARG A 9 9.70 -1.23 0.03
N ASN A 10 9.64 -2.18 -0.90
CA ASN A 10 10.80 -3.02 -1.22
C ASN A 10 11.53 -2.62 -2.51
N PHE A 11 11.09 -1.59 -3.24
CA PHE A 11 11.69 -1.17 -4.50
C PHE A 11 12.65 0.02 -4.33
N HIS A 12 13.62 -0.16 -3.43
CA HIS A 12 14.77 0.73 -3.24
C HIS A 12 16.00 0.25 -4.01
N ASP A 13 16.95 1.16 -4.22
CA ASP A 13 18.34 0.80 -4.48
C ASP A 13 19.00 0.36 -3.16
N PHE A 14 19.13 -0.95 -2.95
CA PHE A 14 19.72 -1.53 -1.75
C PHE A 14 21.24 -1.36 -1.64
N SER A 15 21.91 -0.76 -2.64
CA SER A 15 23.30 -0.32 -2.51
C SER A 15 23.44 0.99 -1.73
N GLN A 16 22.34 1.73 -1.54
CA GLN A 16 22.29 3.00 -0.82
C GLN A 16 21.72 2.82 0.60
N PRO A 17 21.97 3.77 1.51
CA PRO A 17 21.28 3.80 2.80
C PRO A 17 19.76 3.83 2.64
N LEU A 18 19.06 2.98 3.40
CA LEU A 18 17.60 2.95 3.42
C LEU A 18 17.02 4.10 4.26
N PRO A 19 15.80 4.58 3.94
CA PRO A 19 15.15 5.65 4.70
C PRO A 19 14.98 5.31 6.19
N VAL A 20 15.10 6.31 7.05
CA VAL A 20 14.82 6.19 8.49
C VAL A 20 13.41 6.71 8.76
N ASN A 21 12.58 5.88 9.39
CA ASN A 21 11.26 6.29 9.87
C ASN A 21 11.32 6.49 11.39
N ALA A 22 11.69 7.70 11.82
CA ALA A 22 11.82 8.03 13.24
C ALA A 22 10.49 7.94 14.00
N ALA A 23 9.38 8.30 13.35
CA ALA A 23 8.05 8.20 13.96
C ALA A 23 7.66 6.72 14.18
N TYR A 24 8.00 5.83 13.25
CA TYR A 24 7.78 4.39 13.44
C TYR A 24 8.53 3.85 14.66
N ARG A 25 9.76 4.32 14.92
CA ARG A 25 10.54 3.92 16.10
C ARG A 25 9.81 4.22 17.41
N GLU A 26 9.07 5.31 17.48
CA GLU A 26 8.26 5.68 18.65
C GLU A 26 7.05 4.75 18.82
N VAL A 27 6.38 4.39 17.73
CA VAL A 27 5.17 3.53 17.78
C VAL A 27 5.47 2.04 17.71
N HIS A 28 6.68 1.62 17.33
CA HIS A 28 7.04 0.21 17.14
C HIS A 28 6.71 -0.69 18.35
N PRO A 29 7.06 -0.31 19.60
CA PRO A 29 6.70 -1.11 20.79
C PRO A 29 5.19 -1.28 20.97
N LEU A 30 4.39 -0.39 20.36
CA LEU A 30 2.94 -0.44 20.41
C LEU A 30 2.37 -1.37 19.33
N MET A 31 3.03 -1.48 18.18
CA MET A 31 2.50 -2.19 17.01
C MET A 31 2.40 -3.70 17.23
N VAL A 32 3.43 -4.31 17.82
CA VAL A 32 3.47 -5.76 18.01
C VAL A 32 3.67 -6.06 19.50
N PRO A 33 2.57 -6.08 20.30
CA PRO A 33 2.66 -6.31 21.74
C PRO A 33 3.14 -7.72 22.07
N ALA A 34 3.54 -7.97 23.31
CA ALA A 34 3.96 -9.31 23.75
C ALA A 34 2.79 -10.30 23.81
N GLU A 35 1.60 -9.83 24.18
CA GLU A 35 0.38 -10.63 24.31
C GLU A 35 -0.70 -10.19 23.32
N TRP A 36 -1.57 -11.13 22.96
CA TRP A 36 -2.74 -10.87 22.14
C TRP A 36 -3.99 -11.51 22.75
N PRO A 37 -5.13 -10.79 22.87
CA PRO A 37 -5.34 -9.38 22.51
C PRO A 37 -4.43 -8.39 23.25
N PRO A 38 -4.20 -7.17 22.74
CA PRO A 38 -3.34 -6.18 23.40
C PRO A 38 -3.84 -5.83 24.80
N SER A 39 -2.90 -5.50 25.70
CA SER A 39 -3.24 -5.03 27.05
C SER A 39 -3.92 -3.66 27.03
N GLN A 40 -4.66 -3.34 28.09
CA GLN A 40 -5.25 -2.00 28.26
C GLN A 40 -4.18 -0.89 28.29
N GLU A 41 -2.99 -1.18 28.82
CA GLU A 41 -1.86 -0.24 28.81
C GLU A 41 -1.39 0.08 27.38
N ASN A 42 -1.32 -0.94 26.52
CA ASN A 42 -0.97 -0.78 25.11
C ASN A 42 -2.02 0.08 24.37
N GLU A 43 -3.31 -0.19 24.59
CA GLU A 43 -4.40 0.60 24.03
C GLU A 43 -4.34 2.07 24.48
N GLN A 44 -4.09 2.32 25.77
CA GLN A 44 -3.93 3.67 26.31
C GLN A 44 -2.69 4.38 25.76
N ALA A 45 -1.60 3.66 25.47
CA ALA A 45 -0.42 4.24 24.84
C ALA A 45 -0.71 4.69 23.40
N ILE A 46 -1.45 3.91 22.63
CA ILE A 46 -1.90 4.31 21.28
C ILE A 46 -2.84 5.51 21.36
N ALA A 47 -3.80 5.50 22.30
CA ALA A 47 -4.72 6.62 22.50
C ALA A 47 -3.98 7.92 22.86
N ARG A 48 -2.93 7.85 23.68
CA ARG A 48 -2.07 9.00 23.99
C ARG A 48 -1.34 9.53 22.77
N TYR A 49 -0.72 8.64 21.98
CA TYR A 49 -0.06 9.04 20.74
C TYR A 49 -1.03 9.73 19.76
N LEU A 50 -2.23 9.17 19.62
CA LEU A 50 -3.30 9.76 18.80
C LEU A 50 -3.75 11.13 19.33
N ALA A 51 -3.87 11.30 20.65
CA ALA A 51 -4.24 12.58 21.25
C ALA A 51 -3.15 13.66 21.08
N GLU A 52 -1.87 13.28 21.14
CA GLU A 52 -0.74 14.19 21.02
C GLU A 52 -0.41 14.57 19.57
N HIS A 53 -0.51 13.62 18.63
CA HIS A 53 -0.05 13.78 17.26
C HIS A 53 -1.17 13.79 16.20
N GLY A 54 -2.35 13.24 16.52
CA GLY A 54 -3.48 13.08 15.60
C GLY A 54 -3.41 11.84 14.71
N GLU A 55 -4.56 11.45 14.16
CA GLU A 55 -4.70 10.23 13.34
C GLU A 55 -3.81 10.24 12.09
N ARG A 56 -3.68 11.39 11.41
CA ARG A 56 -2.86 11.49 10.19
C ARG A 56 -1.37 11.25 10.48
N ALA A 57 -0.87 11.75 11.59
CA ALA A 57 0.52 11.53 12.00
C ALA A 57 0.75 10.06 12.38
N TYR A 58 -0.17 9.46 13.12
CA TYR A 58 -0.12 8.03 13.45
C TYR A 58 -0.18 7.15 12.19
N GLN A 59 -1.08 7.43 11.25
CA GLN A 59 -1.16 6.73 9.98
C GLN A 59 0.17 6.83 9.22
N ALA A 60 0.74 8.02 9.09
CA ALA A 60 2.03 8.21 8.43
C ALA A 60 3.18 7.48 9.15
N ALA A 61 3.19 7.48 10.49
CA ALA A 61 4.19 6.78 11.29
C ALA A 61 4.16 5.27 11.02
N VAL A 62 2.97 4.66 11.04
CA VAL A 62 2.78 3.22 10.88
C VAL A 62 2.98 2.77 9.43
N SER A 63 2.32 3.43 8.47
CA SER A 63 2.28 2.98 7.08
C SER A 63 3.37 3.58 6.18
N GLY A 64 4.14 4.56 6.65
CA GLY A 64 5.22 5.20 5.86
C GLY A 64 6.31 4.23 5.37
N GLY A 65 6.38 3.03 5.96
CA GLY A 65 7.42 2.04 5.71
C GLY A 65 8.62 2.24 6.62
N GLN A 66 9.31 1.16 6.93
CA GLN A 66 10.45 1.16 7.83
C GLN A 66 11.39 -0.01 7.52
N TYR A 67 12.65 0.11 7.92
CA TYR A 67 13.70 -0.86 7.60
C TYR A 67 14.51 -1.29 8.83
N GLU A 68 14.15 -0.80 10.02
CA GLU A 68 14.88 -1.05 11.27
C GLU A 68 14.38 -2.29 12.01
N TYR A 69 13.08 -2.55 11.93
CA TYR A 69 12.38 -3.56 12.72
C TYR A 69 11.81 -4.65 11.82
N ALA A 70 12.58 -5.71 11.57
CA ALA A 70 12.13 -6.82 10.72
C ALA A 70 10.89 -7.55 11.25
N ASP A 71 10.61 -7.41 12.55
CA ASP A 71 9.45 -7.95 13.26
C ASP A 71 8.30 -6.94 13.38
N GLY A 72 8.43 -5.76 12.77
CA GLY A 72 7.40 -4.73 12.73
C GLY A 72 6.46 -4.83 11.52
N LEU A 73 5.43 -3.98 11.54
CA LEU A 73 4.58 -3.68 10.40
C LEU A 73 5.32 -2.86 9.34
N PHE A 74 4.84 -2.95 8.09
CA PHE A 74 5.34 -2.19 6.94
C PHE A 74 6.87 -2.25 6.75
N TYR A 75 7.49 -3.37 7.15
CA TYR A 75 8.92 -3.59 6.99
C TYR A 75 9.28 -3.78 5.51
N GLY A 76 10.17 -2.96 4.95
CA GLY A 76 10.49 -3.01 3.52
C GLY A 76 11.64 -3.94 3.13
N GLY A 77 12.26 -4.66 4.07
CA GLY A 77 13.36 -5.59 3.79
C GLY A 77 14.75 -4.93 3.69
N ARG A 78 15.80 -5.73 3.54
CA ARG A 78 17.20 -5.26 3.41
C ARG A 78 17.84 -5.59 2.05
N ALA A 79 17.07 -6.26 1.20
CA ALA A 79 17.44 -6.65 -0.16
C ALA A 79 16.15 -6.78 -0.99
N PRO A 80 16.25 -6.87 -2.33
CA PRO A 80 15.10 -7.20 -3.16
C PRO A 80 14.46 -8.51 -2.71
N SER A 81 13.18 -8.46 -2.38
CA SER A 81 12.34 -9.64 -2.13
C SER A 81 12.15 -10.45 -3.41
N TRP A 82 11.64 -11.67 -3.28
CA TRP A 82 11.32 -12.50 -4.45
C TRP A 82 10.37 -11.77 -5.43
N SER A 83 9.32 -11.11 -4.91
CA SER A 83 8.35 -10.39 -5.75
C SER A 83 8.96 -9.18 -6.46
N ASN A 84 9.94 -8.50 -5.87
CA ASN A 84 10.66 -7.43 -6.54
C ASN A 84 11.39 -7.96 -7.79
N LEU A 85 12.15 -9.06 -7.62
CA LEU A 85 12.85 -9.70 -8.72
C LEU A 85 11.90 -10.21 -9.80
N ALA A 86 10.78 -10.82 -9.40
CA ALA A 86 9.78 -11.35 -10.31
C ALA A 86 9.11 -10.24 -11.15
N VAL A 87 8.70 -9.12 -10.52
CA VAL A 87 8.14 -7.98 -11.26
C VAL A 87 9.16 -7.44 -12.27
N ARG A 88 10.42 -7.26 -11.86
CA ARG A 88 11.48 -6.80 -12.77
C ARG A 88 11.70 -7.75 -13.94
N GLU A 89 11.68 -9.05 -13.70
CA GLU A 89 11.80 -10.06 -14.77
C GLU A 89 10.65 -9.97 -15.77
N VAL A 90 9.40 -9.84 -15.30
CA VAL A 90 8.21 -9.65 -16.16
C VAL A 90 8.35 -8.38 -17.00
N LEU A 91 8.81 -7.28 -16.41
CA LEU A 91 9.03 -6.02 -17.13
C LEU A 91 10.10 -6.15 -18.21
N ARG A 92 11.23 -6.81 -17.94
CA ARG A 92 12.25 -7.09 -18.95
C ARG A 92 11.72 -7.97 -20.08
N ALA A 93 10.97 -9.02 -19.74
CA ALA A 93 10.48 -9.98 -20.71
C ALA A 93 9.40 -9.39 -21.63
N HIS A 94 8.49 -8.59 -21.08
CA HIS A 94 7.28 -8.14 -21.79
C HIS A 94 7.27 -6.64 -22.11
N GLY A 95 7.96 -5.81 -21.33
CA GLY A 95 7.98 -4.35 -21.47
C GLY A 95 9.12 -3.80 -22.33
N ALA A 96 10.20 -4.56 -22.55
CA ALA A 96 11.41 -4.08 -23.23
C ALA A 96 11.19 -3.53 -24.66
N ARG A 97 10.09 -3.92 -25.34
CA ARG A 97 9.72 -3.42 -26.68
C ARG A 97 8.52 -2.49 -26.67
N ALA A 98 7.91 -2.24 -25.51
CA ALA A 98 6.77 -1.34 -25.41
C ALA A 98 7.23 0.12 -25.47
N GLY A 99 6.63 0.90 -26.36
CA GLY A 99 6.83 2.36 -26.43
C GLY A 99 5.99 3.13 -25.42
N ARG A 100 4.87 2.54 -24.95
CA ARG A 100 4.00 3.09 -23.91
C ARG A 100 3.58 1.99 -22.96
N ILE A 101 3.50 2.29 -21.67
CA ILE A 101 3.05 1.33 -20.65
C ILE A 101 2.04 2.01 -19.72
N ALA A 102 0.84 1.41 -19.61
CA ALA A 102 -0.13 1.73 -18.59
C ALA A 102 0.05 0.79 -17.39
N TRP A 103 -0.11 1.33 -16.18
CA TRP A 103 0.02 0.56 -14.95
C TRP A 103 -1.16 0.83 -14.01
N ILE A 104 -1.79 -0.23 -13.54
CA ILE A 104 -2.81 -0.19 -12.50
C ILE A 104 -2.38 -1.16 -11.40
N ASP A 105 -2.00 -0.61 -10.25
CA ASP A 105 -1.72 -1.38 -9.03
C ASP A 105 -2.98 -1.46 -8.19
N VAL A 106 -3.43 -2.64 -7.78
CA VAL A 106 -4.72 -2.79 -7.09
C VAL A 106 -4.50 -3.09 -5.61
N HIS A 107 -5.18 -2.32 -4.76
CA HIS A 107 -5.05 -2.38 -3.32
C HIS A 107 -6.42 -2.39 -2.64
N THR A 108 -6.46 -2.90 -1.41
CA THR A 108 -7.60 -2.77 -0.51
C THR A 108 -7.10 -2.39 0.88
N GLY A 109 -7.96 -1.75 1.68
CA GLY A 109 -7.68 -1.49 3.10
C GLY A 109 -7.66 -0.02 3.51
N LEU A 110 -7.76 0.92 2.56
CA LEU A 110 -7.77 2.36 2.85
C LEU A 110 -8.92 3.10 2.16
N GLY A 111 -9.60 3.97 2.90
CA GLY A 111 -10.68 4.82 2.38
C GLY A 111 -12.10 4.29 2.65
N PRO A 112 -13.14 4.97 2.15
CA PRO A 112 -14.53 4.57 2.35
C PRO A 112 -14.87 3.24 1.67
N SER A 113 -15.65 2.38 2.36
CA SER A 113 -16.00 1.04 1.88
C SER A 113 -16.53 1.06 0.44
N GLY A 114 -15.89 0.29 -0.44
CA GLY A 114 -16.27 0.10 -1.84
C GLY A 114 -15.91 1.26 -2.79
N VAL A 115 -15.36 2.36 -2.27
CA VAL A 115 -14.85 3.47 -3.09
C VAL A 115 -13.40 3.16 -3.49
N GLY A 116 -13.12 3.20 -4.80
CA GLY A 116 -11.77 3.07 -5.35
C GLY A 116 -11.10 4.42 -5.53
N GLU A 117 -10.23 4.82 -4.59
CA GLU A 117 -9.37 5.98 -4.77
C GLU A 117 -8.35 5.70 -5.87
N ARG A 118 -8.27 6.60 -6.86
CA ARG A 118 -7.28 6.52 -7.93
C ARG A 118 -6.11 7.43 -7.56
N ILE A 119 -5.00 6.83 -7.16
CA ILE A 119 -3.80 7.54 -6.69
C ILE A 119 -2.76 7.51 -7.79
N PHE A 120 -2.23 8.66 -8.17
CA PHE A 120 -1.16 8.74 -9.15
C PHE A 120 0.07 7.93 -8.71
N ALA A 121 0.50 6.98 -9.55
CA ALA A 121 1.63 6.10 -9.28
C ALA A 121 2.76 6.42 -10.26
N GLY A 122 3.46 7.54 -10.06
CA GLY A 122 4.59 7.95 -10.87
C GLY A 122 5.58 8.78 -10.08
N ARG A 123 6.71 9.13 -10.72
CA ARG A 123 7.60 10.17 -10.19
C ARG A 123 6.83 11.50 -10.10
N ASP A 124 7.31 12.45 -9.30
CA ASP A 124 6.77 13.82 -9.24
C ASP A 124 7.05 14.56 -10.57
N ASP A 125 6.34 14.15 -11.63
CA ASP A 125 6.47 14.60 -13.00
C ASP A 125 5.11 15.12 -13.48
N ALA A 126 5.06 16.42 -13.75
CA ALA A 126 3.83 17.10 -14.12
C ALA A 126 3.21 16.57 -15.44
N ALA A 127 4.05 16.14 -16.39
CA ALA A 127 3.58 15.58 -17.66
C ALA A 127 2.89 14.22 -17.46
N CYS A 128 3.50 13.33 -16.68
CA CYS A 128 2.91 12.04 -16.33
C CYS A 128 1.61 12.21 -15.51
N LEU A 129 1.60 13.12 -14.53
CA LEU A 129 0.38 13.43 -13.78
C LEU A 129 -0.74 13.99 -14.68
N ALA A 130 -0.40 14.87 -15.62
CA ALA A 130 -1.37 15.40 -16.59
C ALA A 130 -1.95 14.29 -17.47
N ARG A 131 -1.12 13.34 -17.95
CA ARG A 131 -1.60 12.16 -18.69
C ARG A 131 -2.51 11.28 -17.83
N ALA A 132 -2.12 10.97 -16.59
CA ALA A 132 -2.93 10.16 -15.68
C ALA A 132 -4.30 10.82 -15.41
N ARG A 133 -4.33 12.14 -15.23
CA ARG A 133 -5.58 12.90 -15.08
C ARG A 133 -6.44 12.89 -16.35
N ALA A 134 -5.82 12.89 -17.53
CA ALA A 134 -6.54 12.77 -18.79
C ALA A 134 -7.17 11.37 -18.96
N TRP A 135 -6.49 10.31 -18.52
CA TRP A 135 -6.97 8.93 -18.65
C TRP A 135 -8.03 8.59 -17.60
N TRP A 136 -7.78 8.92 -16.33
CA TRP A 136 -8.56 8.42 -15.20
C TRP A 136 -9.17 9.52 -14.32
N GLY A 137 -8.94 10.79 -14.61
CA GLY A 137 -9.39 11.89 -13.76
C GLY A 137 -10.84 12.33 -13.97
N GLY A 138 -11.59 11.70 -14.88
CA GLY A 138 -12.97 12.04 -15.20
C GLY A 138 -13.15 13.45 -15.81
N PRO A 139 -14.39 13.96 -15.91
CA PRO A 139 -14.73 15.18 -16.67
C PRO A 139 -14.04 16.51 -16.25
N GLN A 140 -13.16 16.51 -15.25
CA GLN A 140 -12.36 17.67 -14.83
C GLN A 140 -10.93 17.29 -14.41
N GLY A 141 -10.47 16.06 -14.65
CA GLY A 141 -9.15 15.61 -14.22
C GLY A 141 -8.96 15.50 -12.70
N LYS A 142 -10.03 15.64 -11.91
CA LYS A 142 -10.00 15.67 -10.42
C LYS A 142 -10.14 14.30 -9.77
N GLY A 143 -10.45 13.27 -10.55
CA GLY A 143 -10.58 11.89 -10.07
C GLY A 143 -9.26 11.20 -9.75
N ILE A 144 -8.11 11.88 -9.90
CA ILE A 144 -6.78 11.36 -9.56
C ILE A 144 -6.18 12.19 -8.43
N THR A 145 -5.86 11.53 -7.32
CA THR A 145 -5.14 12.09 -6.18
C THR A 145 -3.63 11.86 -6.31
N SER A 146 -2.83 12.51 -5.47
CA SER A 146 -1.38 12.37 -5.47
C SER A 146 -0.80 12.40 -4.06
N ILE A 147 0.21 11.56 -3.82
CA ILE A 147 0.98 11.54 -2.56
C ILE A 147 1.92 12.76 -2.44
N TYR A 148 2.14 13.50 -3.52
CA TYR A 148 3.05 14.67 -3.56
C TYR A 148 2.35 15.99 -3.20
N ASP A 149 1.05 16.13 -3.50
CA ASP A 149 0.29 17.37 -3.30
C ASP A 149 -0.69 17.32 -2.11
N GLY A 150 -0.68 16.21 -1.37
CA GLY A 150 -1.49 16.01 -0.17
C GLY A 150 -2.97 15.73 -0.41
N THR A 151 -3.37 15.50 -1.67
CA THR A 151 -4.76 15.15 -2.04
C THR A 151 -5.11 13.69 -1.79
N SER A 152 -4.12 12.80 -1.65
CA SER A 152 -4.35 11.37 -1.41
C SER A 152 -4.60 11.04 0.06
N THR A 153 -5.40 9.98 0.30
CA THR A 153 -5.53 9.35 1.63
C THR A 153 -4.24 8.65 2.05
N SER A 154 -3.40 8.23 1.09
CA SER A 154 -2.12 7.60 1.37
C SER A 154 -1.07 8.63 1.84
N ALA A 155 -0.13 8.17 2.68
CA ALA A 155 1.01 8.97 3.10
C ALA A 155 2.00 9.18 1.93
N LEU A 156 3.00 10.04 2.12
CA LEU A 156 4.16 10.05 1.22
C LEU A 156 4.98 8.77 1.46
N LEU A 157 5.17 7.99 0.41
CA LEU A 157 5.80 6.67 0.47
C LEU A 157 7.06 6.60 -0.40
N THR A 158 7.96 5.70 -0.05
CA THR A 158 9.17 5.38 -0.83
C THR A 158 9.32 3.88 -1.01
N GLY A 159 10.10 3.44 -2.00
CA GLY A 159 10.26 2.01 -2.30
C GLY A 159 9.05 1.39 -3.02
N LEU A 160 8.29 2.22 -3.74
CA LEU A 160 7.04 1.85 -4.41
C LEU A 160 7.28 0.99 -5.65
N MET A 161 6.44 -0.02 -5.89
CA MET A 161 6.63 -1.00 -6.97
C MET A 161 6.78 -0.38 -8.36
N PHE A 162 6.03 0.69 -8.63
CA PHE A 162 6.06 1.36 -9.92
C PHE A 162 7.44 1.92 -10.28
N THR A 163 8.35 2.15 -9.32
CA THR A 163 9.68 2.71 -9.62
C THR A 163 10.48 1.79 -10.53
N SER A 164 10.24 0.47 -10.44
CA SER A 164 10.88 -0.54 -11.28
C SER A 164 10.67 -0.31 -12.78
N ILE A 165 9.56 0.31 -13.18
CA ILE A 165 9.28 0.53 -14.61
C ILE A 165 10.30 1.43 -15.29
N TYR A 166 10.84 2.40 -14.55
CA TYR A 166 11.80 3.35 -15.08
C TYR A 166 13.19 2.72 -15.23
N ASP A 167 13.49 1.69 -14.46
CA ASP A 167 14.75 0.95 -14.55
C ASP A 167 14.70 -0.08 -15.69
N GLU A 168 13.60 -0.83 -15.75
CA GLU A 168 13.47 -1.99 -16.65
C GLU A 168 12.93 -1.62 -18.03
N CYS A 169 12.18 -0.53 -18.14
CA CYS A 169 11.59 -0.04 -19.38
C CYS A 169 11.85 1.47 -19.58
N PRO A 170 13.11 1.95 -19.54
CA PRO A 170 13.43 3.38 -19.62
C PRO A 170 12.99 4.03 -20.97
N GLN A 171 12.77 3.22 -21.99
CA GLN A 171 12.28 3.64 -23.30
C GLN A 171 10.78 3.95 -23.34
N ALA A 172 9.99 3.44 -22.38
CA ALA A 172 8.55 3.51 -22.44
C ALA A 172 8.02 4.84 -21.87
N GLU A 173 7.04 5.45 -22.54
CA GLU A 173 6.20 6.46 -21.93
C GLU A 173 5.26 5.80 -20.92
N TYR A 174 5.61 5.95 -19.63
CA TYR A 174 4.88 5.37 -18.52
C TYR A 174 3.77 6.31 -18.03
N THR A 175 2.60 5.73 -17.74
CA THR A 175 1.49 6.37 -17.03
C THR A 175 0.84 5.35 -16.10
N GLY A 176 0.74 5.64 -14.80
CA GLY A 176 0.22 4.67 -13.85
C GLY A 176 -0.56 5.25 -12.69
N MET A 177 -1.39 4.40 -12.10
CA MET A 177 -2.11 4.66 -10.87
C MET A 177 -2.13 3.45 -9.94
N ALA A 178 -2.27 3.70 -8.65
CA ALA A 178 -2.80 2.74 -7.70
C ALA A 178 -4.32 2.95 -7.59
N LEU A 179 -5.05 1.85 -7.52
CA LEU A 179 -6.49 1.80 -7.32
C LEU A 179 -6.75 1.15 -5.97
N GLU A 180 -7.01 2.00 -4.99
CA GLU A 180 -7.12 1.65 -3.57
C GLU A 180 -8.59 1.60 -3.15
N TYR A 181 -9.06 0.42 -2.78
CA TYR A 181 -10.45 0.21 -2.38
C TYR A 181 -10.61 0.23 -0.87
N GLY A 182 -11.49 1.11 -0.40
CA GLY A 182 -11.85 1.14 1.01
C GLY A 182 -12.60 -0.10 1.46
N THR A 183 -12.40 -0.47 2.72
CA THR A 183 -13.02 -1.62 3.39
C THR A 183 -13.58 -1.21 4.75
N VAL A 184 -12.79 -1.35 5.81
CA VAL A 184 -13.06 -0.93 7.19
C VAL A 184 -12.27 0.35 7.51
N PRO A 185 -12.59 1.09 8.59
CA PRO A 185 -11.77 2.21 9.04
C PRO A 185 -10.29 1.84 9.20
N VAL A 186 -9.39 2.77 8.85
CA VAL A 186 -7.94 2.52 8.82
C VAL A 186 -7.36 2.03 10.17
N MET A 187 -7.95 2.44 11.30
CA MET A 187 -7.55 1.95 12.62
C MET A 187 -7.88 0.47 12.82
N GLU A 188 -8.98 -0.01 12.25
CA GLU A 188 -9.35 -1.44 12.25
C GLU A 188 -8.41 -2.24 11.32
N THR A 189 -8.07 -1.68 10.15
CA THR A 189 -7.06 -2.27 9.26
C THR A 189 -5.72 -2.43 9.97
N PHE A 190 -5.25 -1.39 10.67
CA PHE A 190 -4.03 -1.47 11.46
C PHE A 190 -4.15 -2.49 12.59
N GLN A 191 -5.26 -2.54 13.32
CA GLN A 191 -5.45 -3.53 14.37
C GLN A 191 -5.37 -4.96 13.84
N ALA A 192 -5.95 -5.24 12.67
CA ALA A 192 -5.86 -6.53 12.03
C ALA A 192 -4.42 -6.88 11.61
N LEU A 193 -3.68 -5.91 11.05
CA LEU A 193 -2.27 -6.09 10.69
C LEU A 193 -1.38 -6.35 11.92
N ARG A 194 -1.63 -5.63 13.04
CA ARG A 194 -0.96 -5.87 14.33
C ARG A 194 -1.20 -7.31 14.81
N ALA A 195 -2.44 -7.79 14.69
CA ALA A 195 -2.83 -9.15 15.04
C ALA A 195 -2.06 -10.19 14.19
N GLU A 196 -2.03 -10.00 12.87
CA GLU A 196 -1.30 -10.88 11.95
C GLU A 196 0.18 -10.95 12.31
N GLN A 197 0.78 -9.79 12.59
CA GLN A 197 2.19 -9.71 12.92
C GLN A 197 2.52 -10.35 14.27
N TRP A 198 1.65 -10.21 15.26
CA TRP A 198 1.76 -10.96 16.50
C TRP A 198 1.70 -12.47 16.23
N LEU A 199 0.73 -12.94 15.44
CA LEU A 199 0.57 -14.37 15.14
C LEU A 199 1.79 -14.96 14.43
N ARG A 200 2.44 -14.19 13.53
CA ARG A 200 3.70 -14.61 12.86
C ARG A 200 4.83 -14.85 13.85
N ARG A 201 4.87 -14.09 14.95
CA ARG A 201 5.89 -14.22 16.01
C ARG A 201 5.56 -15.30 17.04
N HIS A 202 4.31 -15.75 17.08
CA HIS A 202 3.80 -16.74 18.02
C HIS A 202 3.19 -17.93 17.26
N PRO A 203 3.99 -18.69 16.50
CA PRO A 203 3.50 -19.86 15.76
C PRO A 203 2.89 -20.94 16.66
N GLU A 204 3.20 -20.91 17.97
CA GLU A 204 2.64 -21.75 19.01
C GLU A 204 1.25 -21.32 19.52
N ALA A 205 0.74 -20.17 19.06
CA ALA A 205 -0.56 -19.66 19.48
C ALA A 205 -1.68 -20.71 19.29
N PRO A 206 -2.68 -20.77 20.19
CA PRO A 206 -3.80 -21.69 20.06
C PRO A 206 -4.49 -21.56 18.70
N ARG A 207 -4.91 -22.68 18.11
CA ARG A 207 -5.54 -22.71 16.79
C ARG A 207 -6.75 -21.79 16.68
N GLU A 208 -7.56 -21.71 17.73
CA GLU A 208 -8.73 -20.83 17.79
C GLU A 208 -8.33 -19.35 17.68
N THR A 209 -7.29 -18.92 18.40
CA THR A 209 -6.74 -17.57 18.31
C THR A 209 -6.18 -17.29 16.92
N ALA A 210 -5.42 -18.22 16.35
CA ALA A 210 -4.87 -18.08 15.01
C ALA A 210 -5.96 -17.95 13.93
N ASP A 211 -7.02 -18.75 14.02
CA ASP A 211 -8.15 -18.73 13.08
C ASP A 211 -8.99 -17.44 13.23
N ALA A 212 -9.18 -16.95 14.45
CA ALA A 212 -9.82 -15.66 14.71
C ALA A 212 -9.04 -14.48 14.10
N ILE A 213 -7.71 -14.45 14.29
CA ILE A 213 -6.84 -13.43 13.71
C ILE A 213 -6.89 -13.46 12.17
N ARG A 214 -6.79 -14.65 11.56
CA ARG A 214 -6.89 -14.78 10.09
C ARG A 214 -8.24 -14.30 9.54
N THR A 215 -9.32 -14.59 10.27
CA THR A 215 -10.67 -14.13 9.91
C THR A 215 -10.76 -12.61 10.00
N GLN A 216 -10.20 -12.01 11.06
CA GLN A 216 -10.14 -10.56 11.25
C GLN A 216 -9.34 -9.88 10.12
N VAL A 217 -8.18 -10.44 9.76
CA VAL A 217 -7.35 -9.92 8.66
C VAL A 217 -8.11 -9.98 7.33
N LEU A 218 -8.75 -11.11 7.01
CA LEU A 218 -9.55 -11.22 5.79
C LEU A 218 -10.67 -10.16 5.76
N ALA A 219 -11.42 -9.99 6.86
CA ALA A 219 -12.49 -9.02 6.94
C ALA A 219 -12.00 -7.56 6.80
N ALA A 220 -10.77 -7.27 7.25
CA ALA A 220 -10.16 -5.94 7.11
C ALA A 220 -9.80 -5.59 5.66
N PHE A 221 -9.52 -6.58 4.80
CA PHE A 221 -9.08 -6.36 3.41
C PHE A 221 -10.12 -6.80 2.36
N TYR A 222 -11.19 -7.45 2.78
CA TYR A 222 -12.25 -7.94 1.90
C TYR A 222 -13.61 -7.82 2.60
N THR A 223 -14.39 -6.81 2.21
CA THR A 223 -15.79 -6.65 2.66
C THR A 223 -16.66 -7.64 1.88
N ASP A 224 -16.92 -8.81 2.45
CA ASP A 224 -17.62 -9.92 1.81
C ASP A 224 -19.12 -9.67 1.63
N THR A 225 -19.46 -8.71 0.77
CA THR A 225 -20.83 -8.37 0.38
C THR A 225 -20.92 -8.27 -1.13
N ASP A 226 -22.07 -8.63 -1.70
CA ASP A 226 -22.30 -8.48 -3.14
C ASP A 226 -22.14 -7.02 -3.58
N ALA A 227 -22.65 -6.08 -2.78
CA ALA A 227 -22.55 -4.65 -3.06
C ALA A 227 -21.09 -4.16 -3.18
N TRP A 228 -20.22 -4.53 -2.24
CA TRP A 228 -18.80 -4.15 -2.31
C TRP A 228 -18.10 -4.79 -3.52
N ARG A 229 -18.35 -6.08 -3.77
CA ARG A 229 -17.78 -6.79 -4.93
C ARG A 229 -18.20 -6.16 -6.25
N GLU A 230 -19.47 -5.79 -6.40
CA GLU A 230 -20.00 -5.09 -7.58
C GLU A 230 -19.33 -3.72 -7.78
N GLN A 231 -19.20 -2.93 -6.72
CA GLN A 231 -18.55 -1.62 -6.76
C GLN A 231 -17.08 -1.71 -7.17
N VAL A 232 -16.33 -2.67 -6.60
CA VAL A 232 -14.93 -2.92 -6.92
C VAL A 232 -14.78 -3.30 -8.39
N LEU A 233 -15.55 -4.30 -8.85
CA LEU A 233 -15.47 -4.80 -10.22
C LEU A 233 -15.88 -3.74 -11.25
N ALA A 234 -16.89 -2.92 -10.97
CA ALA A 234 -17.32 -1.84 -11.85
C ALA A 234 -16.19 -0.81 -12.07
N GLN A 235 -15.61 -0.31 -10.98
CA GLN A 235 -14.52 0.68 -11.04
C GLN A 235 -13.24 0.12 -11.65
N ALA A 236 -12.89 -1.14 -11.36
CA ALA A 236 -11.73 -1.80 -11.96
C ALA A 236 -11.89 -1.92 -13.48
N ARG A 237 -13.09 -2.31 -13.94
CA ARG A 237 -13.38 -2.46 -15.36
C ARG A 237 -13.35 -1.12 -16.10
N GLU A 238 -13.91 -0.08 -15.50
CA GLU A 238 -13.83 1.29 -16.02
C GLU A 238 -12.37 1.75 -16.15
N ALA A 239 -11.56 1.56 -15.10
CA ALA A 239 -10.15 1.91 -15.07
C ALA A 239 -9.32 1.20 -16.15
N LEU A 240 -9.60 -0.09 -16.37
CA LEU A 240 -8.95 -0.89 -17.42
C LEU A 240 -9.31 -0.42 -18.82
N VAL A 241 -10.58 -0.09 -19.07
CA VAL A 241 -11.03 0.47 -20.36
C VAL A 241 -10.37 1.81 -20.63
N GLN A 242 -10.38 2.73 -19.64
CA GLN A 242 -9.72 4.03 -19.74
C GLN A 242 -8.22 3.92 -20.02
N ALA A 243 -7.53 2.95 -19.41
CA ALA A 243 -6.12 2.69 -19.67
C ALA A 243 -5.88 2.21 -21.12
N ALA A 244 -6.73 1.32 -21.62
CA ALA A 244 -6.63 0.81 -22.99
C ALA A 244 -6.89 1.91 -24.03
N GLU A 245 -7.90 2.76 -23.80
CA GLU A 245 -8.20 3.93 -24.64
C GLU A 245 -7.04 4.94 -24.62
N GLY A 246 -6.49 5.23 -23.44
CA GLY A 246 -5.34 6.12 -23.28
C GLY A 246 -4.08 5.62 -24.00
N LEU A 247 -3.85 4.31 -24.03
CA LEU A 247 -2.74 3.70 -24.79
C LEU A 247 -2.94 3.79 -26.31
N ALA A 248 -4.19 3.74 -26.77
CA ALA A 248 -4.54 3.73 -28.20
C ALA A 248 -4.59 5.12 -28.85
N ALA A 249 -4.56 6.20 -28.06
CA ALA A 249 -4.69 7.58 -28.50
C ALA A 249 -3.44 8.18 -29.15
#